data_AF-A0A3C0KU83-F1
#
_entry.id   AF-A0A3C0KU83-F1
#
_cell.length_a   1.000
_cell.length_b   1.000
_cell.length_c   1.000
_cell.angle_alpha   90.00
_cell.angle_beta   90.00
_cell.angle_gamma   90.00
#
_symmetry.space_group_name_H-M   'P 1'
#
loop_
_entity.id
_entity.type
_entity.pdbx_description
1 polymer ?
#
loop_
_entity_poly.entity_id
_entity_poly.type
_entity_poly.pdbx_seq_one_letter_code
_entity_poly.pdbx_strand_id
1 'polypeptide(L)'
;MRRPAPPAAGLLPPGATGCDSHAEGDIGYSACGRSSRHGWLPGLQNRWPAREHQGVVSVILLLGGTSETAPLAAGMVKAGFAVLVSTATDIPLELDDHPQLRRRSGPLDAPGLEELIRDNAIGVLVDATHPYATAISVLAAMTARRLSVPCLTFVRPGIDAAMVSDPDGITFAADHDEAARLACAGGKAVLLTTGSRNLRPYAEEAKRTGAPLIVRVLSHPDSLAACRAAGIPPEMVIAAKGPFSVEENVNTIRKFGIAVLVTKDSGAAGAVPEKIAAAKLEKCRMIVIGRPLTGDGPVFQSIEKLIKYLEMNKQMR
;
A
#
# COMPACT_ATOMS: atom_id res chain seq x y z
N MET A 1 -4.23 0.05 -66.23
CA MET A 1 -2.84 0.14 -66.71
C MET A 1 -1.93 0.54 -65.55
N ARG A 2 -0.69 0.00 -65.57
CA ARG A 2 0.49 0.31 -64.74
C ARG A 2 0.62 -0.38 -63.36
N ARG A 3 1.54 -1.36 -63.38
CA ARG A 3 2.33 -1.94 -62.29
C ARG A 3 3.31 -0.91 -61.68
N PRO A 4 3.87 -1.16 -60.49
CA PRO A 4 4.78 -0.25 -59.77
C PRO A 4 6.26 -0.48 -60.13
N ALA A 5 7.10 0.56 -59.96
CA ALA A 5 8.57 0.52 -59.95
C ALA A 5 9.11 1.87 -59.38
N PRO A 6 10.41 2.02 -59.05
CA PRO A 6 11.10 1.63 -57.80
C PRO A 6 11.85 2.86 -57.17
N PRO A 7 12.71 2.70 -56.12
CA PRO A 7 13.31 3.84 -55.42
C PRO A 7 14.69 4.26 -55.97
N ALA A 8 15.08 5.51 -55.76
CA ALA A 8 16.44 6.07 -55.93
C ALA A 8 16.79 6.83 -54.63
N ALA A 9 17.86 6.56 -53.86
CA ALA A 9 19.30 6.48 -54.13
C ALA A 9 19.99 7.83 -54.35
N GLY A 10 20.99 8.11 -53.50
CA GLY A 10 22.01 9.17 -53.65
C GLY A 10 21.82 10.36 -52.69
N LEU A 11 22.82 10.95 -52.05
CA LEU A 11 24.28 10.89 -52.16
C LEU A 11 24.92 11.47 -50.86
N LEU A 12 25.97 10.83 -50.34
CA LEU A 12 27.13 11.51 -49.73
C LEU A 12 28.02 12.03 -50.88
N PRO A 13 28.80 13.14 -50.76
CA PRO A 13 30.13 13.12 -50.09
C PRO A 13 30.57 14.56 -49.59
N PRO A 14 31.87 14.95 -49.51
CA PRO A 14 32.94 14.55 -48.57
C PRO A 14 33.77 15.74 -47.96
N GLY A 15 34.75 15.44 -47.10
CA GLY A 15 36.04 16.17 -46.95
C GLY A 15 36.07 17.27 -45.87
N ALA A 16 36.76 17.15 -44.72
CA ALA A 16 38.21 16.98 -44.43
C ALA A 16 39.01 18.30 -44.36
N THR A 17 39.60 18.56 -43.17
CA THR A 17 40.92 19.20 -42.83
C THR A 17 40.83 19.74 -41.39
N GLY A 18 41.54 19.23 -40.36
CA GLY A 18 42.98 19.43 -40.03
C GLY A 18 43.13 20.68 -39.13
N CYS A 19 43.92 20.80 -38.05
CA CYS A 19 44.96 20.02 -37.37
C CYS A 19 45.11 20.52 -35.90
N ASP A 20 45.61 19.64 -35.04
CA ASP A 20 46.61 19.80 -33.95
C ASP A 20 46.72 21.09 -33.10
N SER A 21 46.70 20.93 -31.77
CA SER A 21 47.90 21.14 -30.93
C SER A 21 47.66 20.84 -29.44
N HIS A 22 48.71 20.27 -28.82
CA HIS A 22 48.91 19.85 -27.43
C HIS A 22 48.45 20.80 -26.31
N ALA A 23 47.98 20.22 -25.19
CA ALA A 23 48.43 20.59 -23.84
C ALA A 23 48.06 19.47 -22.83
N GLU A 24 49.08 19.01 -22.13
CA GLU A 24 49.04 18.06 -21.02
C GLU A 24 48.26 18.62 -19.81
N GLY A 25 47.61 17.73 -19.07
CA GLY A 25 46.96 18.07 -17.81
C GLY A 25 46.49 16.80 -17.10
N ASP A 26 47.36 16.27 -16.25
CA ASP A 26 47.12 15.20 -15.28
C ASP A 26 45.72 15.28 -14.65
N ILE A 27 44.94 14.20 -14.79
CA ILE A 27 43.81 13.93 -13.89
C ILE A 27 43.98 12.51 -13.36
N GLY A 28 44.58 12.44 -12.19
CA GLY A 28 44.71 11.23 -11.41
C GLY A 28 43.36 10.58 -11.17
N TYR A 29 43.31 9.28 -11.44
CA TYR A 29 42.35 8.37 -10.88
C TYR A 29 42.34 8.49 -9.35
N SER A 30 41.25 8.97 -8.76
CA SER A 30 40.94 8.61 -7.37
C SER A 30 39.43 8.38 -7.20
N ALA A 31 39.13 7.13 -6.84
CA ALA A 31 37.96 6.65 -6.12
C ALA A 31 36.57 7.09 -6.63
N CYS A 32 36.06 6.27 -7.55
CA CYS A 32 34.68 5.81 -7.66
C CYS A 32 33.82 6.08 -6.40
N GLY A 33 33.07 7.18 -6.40
CA GLY A 33 31.99 7.42 -5.45
C GLY A 33 30.89 6.40 -5.66
N ARG A 34 30.60 5.59 -4.64
CA ARG A 34 29.40 4.75 -4.62
C ARG A 34 28.19 5.68 -4.63
N SER A 35 27.56 5.81 -5.80
CA SER A 35 26.28 6.47 -5.96
C SER A 35 25.25 5.80 -5.05
N SER A 36 24.64 6.59 -4.18
CA SER A 36 23.55 6.20 -3.27
C SER A 36 22.38 5.60 -4.07
N ARG A 37 22.23 4.28 -4.04
CA ARG A 37 21.08 3.57 -4.66
C ARG A 37 19.77 3.70 -3.87
N HIS A 38 19.82 4.34 -2.71
CA HIS A 38 18.71 4.41 -1.77
C HIS A 38 18.40 5.88 -1.52
N GLY A 39 17.28 6.39 -2.05
CA GLY A 39 16.93 7.83 -2.06
C GLY A 39 16.86 8.45 -0.66
N TRP A 40 17.91 9.18 -0.27
CA TRP A 40 17.90 10.03 0.91
C TRP A 40 17.42 11.43 0.53
N LEU A 41 16.70 12.11 1.43
CA LEU A 41 16.40 13.51 1.21
C LEU A 41 17.66 14.39 1.32
N PRO A 42 17.74 15.51 0.57
CA PRO A 42 18.89 16.39 0.59
C PRO A 42 19.21 16.92 2.01
N GLY A 43 20.49 16.90 2.40
CA GLY A 43 20.96 17.44 3.68
C GLY A 43 21.01 16.45 4.86
N LEU A 44 20.53 15.21 4.68
CA LEU A 44 20.59 14.17 5.72
C LEU A 44 21.80 13.25 5.54
N GLN A 45 22.50 12.93 6.63
CA GLN A 45 23.52 11.88 6.63
C GLN A 45 22.87 10.48 6.62
N ASN A 46 23.43 9.56 5.83
CA ASN A 46 22.89 8.20 5.61
C ASN A 46 22.98 7.27 6.84
N ARG A 47 23.57 7.70 7.96
CA ARG A 47 23.84 6.87 9.15
C ARG A 47 23.68 7.68 10.43
N TRP A 48 23.10 7.07 11.47
CA TRP A 48 23.20 7.64 12.82
C TRP A 48 24.67 7.60 13.28
N PRO A 49 25.25 8.71 13.76
CA PRO A 49 26.62 8.69 14.27
C PRO A 49 26.70 7.79 15.49
N ALA A 50 27.61 6.80 15.45
CA ALA A 50 27.77 5.76 16.48
C ALA A 50 28.09 6.28 17.90
N ARG A 51 28.37 7.58 18.06
CA ARG A 51 28.72 8.21 19.35
C ARG A 51 27.59 9.03 19.99
N GLU A 52 26.45 9.24 19.32
CA GLU A 52 25.29 9.97 19.89
C GLU A 52 24.30 9.08 20.65
N HIS A 53 24.63 7.81 20.90
CA HIS A 53 23.83 6.89 21.73
C HIS A 53 23.86 7.20 23.23
N GLN A 54 24.25 8.41 23.65
CA GLN A 54 24.08 8.85 25.03
C GLN A 54 22.64 9.33 25.23
N GLY A 55 21.75 8.38 25.53
CA GLY A 55 20.35 8.64 25.90
C GLY A 55 19.29 8.12 24.92
N VAL A 56 19.67 7.65 23.73
CA VAL A 56 18.73 7.09 22.75
C VAL A 56 18.53 5.61 23.02
N VAL A 57 17.27 5.25 23.28
CA VAL A 57 16.89 3.95 23.83
C VAL A 57 16.93 2.82 22.78
N SER A 58 16.61 3.10 21.51
CA SER A 58 16.77 2.23 20.32
C SER A 58 16.41 3.01 19.05
N VAL A 59 16.91 2.59 17.88
CA VAL A 59 16.53 3.18 16.58
C VAL A 59 15.37 2.37 15.98
N ILE A 60 14.27 3.05 15.63
CA ILE A 60 13.07 2.48 15.01
C ILE A 60 13.10 2.75 13.51
N LEU A 61 12.93 1.71 12.70
CA LEU A 61 12.59 1.85 11.29
C LEU A 61 11.07 1.85 11.15
N LEU A 62 10.49 3.00 10.78
CA LEU A 62 9.06 3.14 10.48
C LEU A 62 8.86 3.05 8.96
N LEU A 63 8.38 1.90 8.49
CA LEU A 63 7.91 1.77 7.11
C LEU A 63 6.53 2.42 7.01
N GLY A 64 6.40 3.43 6.15
CA GLY A 64 5.21 4.29 6.11
C GLY A 64 4.73 4.60 4.69
N GLY A 65 3.93 5.65 4.59
CA GLY A 65 3.23 6.06 3.37
C GLY A 65 1.71 6.16 3.53
N THR A 66 1.24 6.22 4.78
CA THR A 66 -0.17 6.45 5.13
C THR A 66 -0.32 7.73 5.95
N SER A 67 -1.56 8.16 6.18
CA SER A 67 -1.89 9.29 7.08
C SER A 67 -1.37 9.10 8.51
N GLU A 68 -1.14 7.85 8.94
CA GLU A 68 -0.68 7.53 10.29
C GLU A 68 0.84 7.62 10.42
N THR A 69 1.58 7.71 9.31
CA THR A 69 3.06 7.75 9.36
C THR A 69 3.58 8.95 10.15
N ALA A 70 3.04 10.14 9.89
CA ALA A 70 3.44 11.36 10.60
C ALA A 70 3.15 11.31 12.11
N PRO A 71 1.91 11.03 12.57
CA PRO A 71 1.61 10.99 14.00
C PRO A 71 2.32 9.84 14.73
N LEU A 72 2.58 8.71 14.06
CA LEU A 72 3.39 7.62 14.62
C LEU A 72 4.82 8.08 14.88
N ALA A 73 5.47 8.67 13.88
CA ALA A 73 6.84 9.16 14.02
C ALA A 73 6.95 10.22 15.13
N ALA A 74 6.02 11.18 15.16
CA ALA A 74 5.98 12.19 16.21
C ALA A 74 5.79 11.58 17.61
N GLY A 75 4.90 10.59 17.75
CA GLY A 75 4.69 9.87 19.01
C GLY A 75 5.94 9.10 19.49
N MET A 76 6.64 8.44 18.56
CA MET A 76 7.87 7.70 18.86
C MET A 76 9.02 8.63 19.27
N VAL A 77 9.19 9.74 18.54
CA VAL A 77 10.19 10.77 18.87
C VAL A 77 9.91 11.38 20.26
N LYS A 78 8.65 11.73 20.55
CA LYS A 78 8.25 12.25 21.86
C LYS A 78 8.53 11.27 23.00
N ALA A 79 8.46 9.96 22.73
CA ALA A 79 8.81 8.90 23.69
C ALA A 79 10.33 8.65 23.83
N GLY A 80 11.16 9.40 23.08
CA GLY A 80 12.62 9.39 23.16
C GLY A 80 13.33 8.44 22.18
N PHE A 81 12.61 7.88 21.21
CA PHE A 81 13.21 7.01 20.18
C PHE A 81 13.80 7.81 19.02
N ALA A 82 14.89 7.30 18.45
CA ALA A 82 15.32 7.74 17.12
C ALA A 82 14.49 7.01 16.06
N VAL A 83 13.97 7.74 15.08
CA VAL A 83 13.03 7.22 14.07
C VAL A 83 13.57 7.49 12.68
N LEU A 84 13.73 6.41 11.91
CA LEU A 84 13.97 6.47 10.47
C LEU A 84 12.67 6.15 9.75
N VAL A 85 12.05 7.16 9.14
CA VAL A 85 10.87 7.01 8.31
C VAL A 85 11.28 6.61 6.90
N SER A 86 10.66 5.57 6.37
CA SER A 86 10.92 5.06 5.03
C SER A 86 9.63 4.95 4.23
N THR A 87 9.52 5.73 3.16
CA THR A 87 8.37 5.73 2.24
C THR A 87 8.78 5.30 0.84
N ALA A 88 7.85 4.70 0.08
CA ALA A 88 8.12 4.33 -1.31
C ALA A 88 8.25 5.53 -2.24
N THR A 89 7.61 6.65 -1.90
CA THR A 89 7.59 7.90 -2.66
C THR A 89 8.22 9.04 -1.87
N ASP A 90 8.56 10.13 -2.55
CA ASP A 90 9.13 11.37 -1.99
C ASP A 90 8.06 12.39 -1.55
N ILE A 91 6.77 12.05 -1.69
CA ILE A 91 5.63 12.87 -1.28
C ILE A 91 5.89 13.46 0.12
N PRO A 92 5.77 14.79 0.29
CA PRO A 92 5.98 15.42 1.60
C PRO A 92 5.10 14.79 2.68
N LEU A 93 5.69 14.57 3.85
CA LEU A 93 4.96 14.24 5.07
C LEU A 93 5.03 15.47 5.96
N GLU A 94 3.91 15.83 6.59
CA GLU A 94 3.86 16.89 7.62
C GLU A 94 4.54 16.37 8.89
N LEU A 95 5.87 16.46 8.89
CA LEU A 95 6.74 16.07 9.98
C LEU A 95 7.58 17.28 10.36
N ASP A 96 7.54 17.64 11.64
CA ASP A 96 8.43 18.67 12.17
C ASP A 96 9.88 18.16 12.16
N ASP A 97 10.82 19.05 11.83
CA ASP A 97 12.24 18.75 11.93
C ASP A 97 12.61 18.44 13.39
N HIS A 98 13.24 17.29 13.60
CA HIS A 98 13.68 16.85 14.92
C HIS A 98 15.01 16.11 14.83
N PRO A 99 15.99 16.32 15.74
CA PRO A 99 17.29 15.68 15.67
C PRO A 99 17.23 14.15 15.72
N GLN A 100 16.16 13.61 16.34
CA GLN A 100 15.88 12.17 16.44
C GLN A 100 15.05 11.61 15.27
N LEU A 101 14.70 12.43 14.26
CA LEU A 101 13.87 12.02 13.14
C LEU A 101 14.65 12.13 11.83
N ARG A 102 14.62 11.07 11.02
CA ARG A 102 15.19 11.05 9.67
C ARG A 102 14.20 10.45 8.69
N ARG A 103 14.31 10.84 7.42
CA ARG A 103 13.45 10.34 6.34
C ARG A 103 14.26 9.89 5.13
N ARG A 104 13.89 8.74 4.58
CA ARG A 104 14.28 8.29 3.24
C ARG A 104 13.03 8.06 2.37
N SER A 105 13.22 8.13 1.06
CA SER A 105 12.21 7.81 0.06
C SER A 105 12.75 6.85 -1.00
N GLY A 106 11.83 6.20 -1.70
CA GLY A 106 12.14 5.27 -2.79
C GLY A 106 11.90 3.81 -2.41
N PRO A 107 11.77 2.93 -3.42
CA PRO A 107 11.51 1.51 -3.22
C PRO A 107 12.62 0.84 -2.40
N LEU A 108 12.25 -0.22 -1.69
CA LEU A 108 13.17 -1.11 -0.98
C LEU A 108 12.97 -2.53 -1.48
N ASP A 109 14.07 -3.15 -1.91
CA ASP A 109 14.17 -4.58 -2.12
C ASP A 109 14.77 -5.25 -0.87
N ALA A 110 14.91 -6.58 -0.92
CA ALA A 110 15.43 -7.32 0.23
C ALA A 110 16.85 -6.89 0.64
N PRO A 111 17.84 -6.81 -0.28
CA PRO A 111 19.17 -6.34 0.07
C PRO A 111 19.17 -4.91 0.63
N GLY A 112 18.37 -4.00 0.07
CA GLY A 112 18.27 -2.63 0.54
C GLY A 112 17.68 -2.52 1.94
N LEU A 113 16.64 -3.29 2.26
CA LEU A 113 16.07 -3.32 3.60
C LEU A 113 17.06 -3.89 4.63
N GLU A 114 17.81 -4.93 4.25
CA GLU A 114 18.86 -5.51 5.09
C GLU A 114 19.99 -4.53 5.40
N GLU A 115 20.50 -3.87 4.37
CA GLU A 115 21.54 -2.86 4.49
C GLU A 115 21.05 -1.73 5.40
N LEU A 116 19.80 -1.27 5.20
CA LEU A 116 19.20 -0.21 6.01
C LEU A 116 19.12 -0.57 7.50
N ILE A 117 18.69 -1.80 7.81
CA ILE A 117 18.59 -2.31 9.18
C ILE A 117 19.96 -2.37 9.85
N ARG A 118 20.97 -2.91 9.16
CA ARG A 118 22.32 -3.05 9.72
C ARG A 118 23.04 -1.72 9.87
N ASP A 119 23.02 -0.88 8.83
CA ASP A 119 23.76 0.38 8.79
C ASP A 119 23.27 1.41 9.81
N ASN A 120 22.01 1.32 10.21
CA ASN A 120 21.39 2.23 11.19
C ASN A 120 21.17 1.59 12.56
N ALA A 121 21.67 0.37 12.78
CA ALA A 121 21.48 -0.39 14.02
C ALA A 121 20.01 -0.40 14.47
N ILE A 122 19.11 -0.72 13.53
CA ILE A 122 17.67 -0.72 13.78
C ILE A 122 17.35 -1.81 14.81
N GLY A 123 16.80 -1.39 15.95
CA GLY A 123 16.43 -2.29 17.05
C GLY A 123 14.97 -2.73 16.98
N VAL A 124 14.10 -1.99 16.28
CA VAL A 124 12.69 -2.37 16.05
C VAL A 124 12.26 -1.89 14.67
N LEU A 125 11.56 -2.76 13.94
CA LEU A 125 10.85 -2.41 12.72
C LEU A 125 9.37 -2.21 13.04
N VAL A 126 8.79 -1.09 12.61
CA VAL A 126 7.35 -0.85 12.65
C VAL A 126 6.84 -0.75 11.23
N ASP A 127 6.02 -1.71 10.82
CA ASP A 127 5.29 -1.68 9.56
C ASP A 127 3.98 -0.93 9.72
N ALA A 128 3.94 0.31 9.24
CA ALA A 128 2.76 1.15 9.11
C ALA A 128 2.48 1.48 7.63
N THR A 129 2.89 0.60 6.72
CA THR A 129 2.65 0.78 5.28
C THR A 129 1.16 0.66 4.96
N HIS A 130 0.78 1.07 3.74
CA HIS A 130 -0.59 0.89 3.31
C HIS A 130 -0.98 -0.59 3.34
N PRO A 131 -2.18 -0.98 3.78
CA PRO A 131 -2.63 -2.38 3.83
C PRO A 131 -2.58 -3.19 2.53
N TYR A 132 -2.37 -2.53 1.38
CA TYR A 132 -2.23 -3.17 0.06
C TYR A 132 -0.77 -3.25 -0.38
N ALA A 133 0.17 -2.77 0.44
CA ALA A 133 1.61 -2.85 0.24
C ALA A 133 2.13 -4.21 0.72
N THR A 134 1.43 -5.29 0.40
CA THR A 134 1.69 -6.66 0.89
C THR A 134 3.12 -7.10 0.60
N ALA A 135 3.69 -6.70 -0.54
CA ALA A 135 5.06 -7.04 -0.91
C ALA A 135 6.11 -6.50 0.10
N ILE A 136 5.99 -5.23 0.52
CA ILE A 136 6.94 -4.64 1.48
C ILE A 136 6.68 -5.16 2.90
N SER A 137 5.42 -5.41 3.27
CA SER A 137 5.10 -5.99 4.59
C SER A 137 5.63 -7.42 4.75
N VAL A 138 5.46 -8.28 3.74
CA VAL A 138 6.05 -9.62 3.72
C VAL A 138 7.57 -9.53 3.77
N LEU A 139 8.15 -8.64 2.97
CA LEU A 139 9.59 -8.45 2.94
C LEU A 139 10.13 -8.00 4.32
N ALA A 140 9.42 -7.08 4.98
CA ALA A 140 9.75 -6.57 6.29
C ALA A 140 9.73 -7.68 7.34
N ALA A 141 8.66 -8.47 7.39
CA ALA A 141 8.53 -9.58 8.32
C ALA A 141 9.65 -10.64 8.11
N MET A 142 9.90 -11.04 6.86
CA MET A 142 10.95 -12.00 6.53
C MET A 142 12.35 -11.47 6.90
N THR A 143 12.63 -10.21 6.59
CA THR A 143 13.93 -9.59 6.86
C THR A 143 14.16 -9.41 8.35
N ALA A 144 13.17 -8.91 9.07
CA ALA A 144 13.21 -8.73 10.51
C ALA A 144 13.44 -10.07 11.23
N ARG A 145 12.72 -11.13 10.83
CA ARG A 145 12.92 -12.49 11.35
C ARG A 145 14.34 -12.99 11.12
N ARG A 146 14.88 -12.82 9.92
CA ARG A 146 16.24 -13.28 9.58
C ARG A 146 17.33 -12.51 10.32
N LEU A 147 17.09 -11.23 10.63
CA LEU A 147 18.02 -10.38 11.37
C LEU A 147 17.73 -10.35 12.88
N SER A 148 16.76 -11.14 13.35
CA SER A 148 16.30 -11.16 14.76
C SER A 148 15.86 -9.80 15.29
N VAL A 149 15.34 -8.92 14.43
CA VAL A 149 14.78 -7.63 14.80
C VAL A 149 13.27 -7.79 15.06
N PRO A 150 12.72 -7.32 16.19
CA PRO A 150 11.28 -7.25 16.41
C PRO A 150 10.58 -6.48 15.29
N CYS A 151 9.54 -7.08 14.73
CA CYS A 151 8.67 -6.46 13.71
C CYS A 151 7.28 -6.27 14.30
N LEU A 152 6.86 -5.01 14.47
CA LEU A 152 5.53 -4.64 14.93
C LEU A 152 4.70 -4.17 13.74
N THR A 153 3.42 -4.50 13.70
CA THR A 153 2.52 -4.03 12.65
C THR A 153 1.57 -2.99 13.23
N PHE A 154 1.53 -1.80 12.64
CA PHE A 154 0.51 -0.82 12.91
C PHE A 154 -0.57 -0.87 11.84
N VAL A 155 -1.76 -1.27 12.25
CA VAL A 155 -2.93 -1.36 11.38
C VAL A 155 -3.89 -0.29 11.84
N ARG A 156 -4.13 0.73 11.00
CA ARG A 156 -5.22 1.69 11.25
C ARG A 156 -6.49 0.92 11.66
N PRO A 157 -7.20 1.28 12.74
CA PRO A 157 -8.43 0.62 13.12
C PRO A 157 -9.36 0.62 11.91
N GLY A 158 -9.59 -0.56 11.33
CA GLY A 158 -10.73 -0.77 10.46
C GLY A 158 -11.99 -0.69 11.31
N ILE A 159 -13.14 -0.60 10.64
CA ILE A 159 -14.50 -0.58 11.20
C ILE A 159 -14.54 -1.08 12.65
N ASP A 160 -14.94 -0.21 13.59
CA ASP A 160 -14.91 -0.46 15.04
C ASP A 160 -15.28 -1.89 15.39
N ALA A 161 -14.46 -2.55 16.22
CA ALA A 161 -14.73 -3.89 16.73
C ALA A 161 -16.10 -3.99 17.43
N ALA A 162 -16.63 -2.87 17.95
CA ALA A 162 -17.99 -2.78 18.49
C ALA A 162 -19.09 -3.03 17.44
N MET A 163 -18.82 -2.77 16.15
CA MET A 163 -19.72 -3.02 15.02
C MET A 163 -19.70 -4.48 14.54
N VAL A 164 -18.77 -5.30 15.05
CA VAL A 164 -18.61 -6.75 14.77
C VAL A 164 -19.49 -7.59 15.70
N SER A 165 -20.04 -6.99 16.75
CA SER A 165 -20.87 -7.66 17.76
C SER A 165 -22.28 -8.02 17.28
N ASP A 166 -22.64 -7.67 16.05
CA ASP A 166 -23.91 -8.06 15.44
C ASP A 166 -23.72 -9.37 14.66
N PRO A 167 -24.34 -10.49 15.08
CA PRO A 167 -24.24 -11.78 14.39
C PRO A 167 -24.62 -11.73 12.90
N ASP A 168 -25.29 -10.66 12.43
CA ASP A 168 -25.72 -10.48 11.03
C ASP A 168 -25.00 -9.37 10.23
N GLY A 169 -24.09 -8.59 10.83
CA GLY A 169 -23.70 -7.29 10.24
C GLY A 169 -22.51 -7.31 9.27
N ILE A 170 -21.36 -7.80 9.73
CA ILE A 170 -20.07 -7.60 9.05
C ILE A 170 -19.17 -8.84 9.22
N THR A 171 -18.70 -9.42 8.11
CA THR A 171 -17.71 -10.51 8.08
C THR A 171 -16.42 -10.03 7.43
N PHE A 172 -15.26 -10.38 8.00
CA PHE A 172 -13.97 -10.11 7.37
C PHE A 172 -13.49 -11.31 6.55
N ALA A 173 -12.85 -11.04 5.41
CA ALA A 173 -12.20 -12.03 4.56
C ALA A 173 -10.73 -11.66 4.36
N ALA A 174 -9.81 -12.62 4.38
CA ALA A 174 -8.37 -12.40 4.25
C ALA A 174 -7.97 -11.91 2.85
N ASP A 175 -8.69 -12.36 1.82
CA ASP A 175 -8.41 -12.04 0.42
C ASP A 175 -9.70 -12.03 -0.45
N HIS A 176 -9.51 -11.84 -1.75
CA HIS A 176 -10.60 -11.80 -2.72
C HIS A 176 -11.26 -13.18 -2.94
N ASP A 177 -10.51 -14.27 -2.80
CA ASP A 177 -11.02 -15.63 -3.01
C ASP A 177 -11.91 -16.07 -1.85
N GLU A 178 -11.49 -15.81 -0.62
CA GLU A 178 -12.30 -16.02 0.58
C GLU A 178 -13.54 -15.11 0.56
N ALA A 179 -13.37 -13.84 0.21
CA ALA A 179 -14.50 -12.92 0.11
C ALA A 179 -15.52 -13.38 -0.93
N ALA A 180 -15.08 -13.92 -2.07
CA ALA A 180 -15.95 -14.46 -3.10
C ALA A 180 -16.73 -15.68 -2.60
N ARG A 181 -16.05 -16.65 -1.96
CA ARG A 181 -16.69 -17.82 -1.37
C ARG A 181 -17.75 -17.42 -0.33
N LEU A 182 -17.40 -16.52 0.58
CA LEU A 182 -18.32 -16.05 1.62
C LEU A 182 -19.51 -15.28 1.05
N ALA A 183 -19.29 -14.44 0.03
CA ALA A 183 -20.33 -13.61 -0.56
C ALA A 183 -21.34 -14.43 -1.35
N CYS A 184 -20.85 -15.41 -2.12
CA CYS A 184 -21.67 -16.19 -3.04
C CYS A 184 -22.27 -17.46 -2.40
N ALA A 185 -21.84 -17.86 -1.19
CA ALA A 185 -22.26 -19.10 -0.51
C ALA A 185 -23.78 -19.30 -0.44
N GLY A 186 -24.56 -18.23 -0.28
CA GLY A 186 -26.01 -18.30 -0.17
C GLY A 186 -26.78 -18.18 -1.49
N GLY A 187 -26.11 -18.04 -2.64
CA GLY A 187 -26.77 -17.83 -3.94
C GLY A 187 -27.57 -16.53 -4.05
N LYS A 188 -27.40 -15.59 -3.10
CA LYS A 188 -28.14 -14.32 -3.06
C LYS A 188 -27.39 -13.22 -3.81
N ALA A 189 -28.08 -12.13 -4.14
CA ALA A 189 -27.50 -11.02 -4.89
C ALA A 189 -26.36 -10.34 -4.13
N VAL A 190 -25.22 -10.17 -4.80
CA VAL A 190 -23.97 -9.61 -4.27
C VAL A 190 -23.67 -8.29 -4.96
N LEU A 191 -23.35 -7.24 -4.18
CA LEU A 191 -22.82 -5.98 -4.68
C LEU A 191 -21.31 -5.89 -4.42
N LEU A 192 -20.50 -5.87 -5.48
CA LEU A 192 -19.07 -5.59 -5.40
C LEU A 192 -18.80 -4.10 -5.50
N THR A 193 -18.17 -3.54 -4.47
CA THR A 193 -17.70 -2.15 -4.44
C THR A 193 -16.17 -2.05 -4.42
N THR A 194 -15.49 -3.11 -4.91
CA THR A 194 -14.04 -3.32 -4.81
C THR A 194 -13.25 -2.87 -6.05
N GLY A 195 -13.96 -2.38 -7.07
CA GLY A 195 -13.42 -1.96 -8.37
C GLY A 195 -13.26 -3.09 -9.37
N SER A 196 -12.60 -2.82 -10.51
CA SER A 196 -12.51 -3.70 -11.67
C SER A 196 -11.35 -4.70 -11.68
N ARG A 197 -10.39 -4.59 -10.74
CA ARG A 197 -9.14 -5.37 -10.79
C ARG A 197 -9.30 -6.85 -10.46
N ASN A 198 -10.17 -7.19 -9.51
CA ASN A 198 -10.26 -8.53 -8.92
C ASN A 198 -11.66 -9.12 -9.09
N LEU A 199 -12.24 -8.99 -10.30
CA LEU A 199 -13.61 -9.47 -10.57
C LEU A 199 -13.68 -10.98 -10.74
N ARG A 200 -12.59 -11.61 -11.20
CA ARG A 200 -12.56 -13.03 -11.59
C ARG A 200 -13.00 -13.99 -10.46
N PRO A 201 -12.47 -13.93 -9.23
CA PRO A 201 -12.87 -14.84 -8.15
C PRO A 201 -14.38 -14.80 -7.89
N TYR A 202 -14.97 -13.60 -7.89
CA TYR A 202 -16.40 -13.43 -7.67
C TYR A 202 -17.23 -13.93 -8.84
N ALA A 203 -16.82 -13.67 -10.08
CA ALA A 203 -17.56 -14.12 -11.26
C ALA A 203 -17.58 -15.65 -11.36
N GLU A 204 -16.48 -16.32 -11.01
CA GLU A 204 -16.38 -17.78 -10.95
C GLU A 204 -17.28 -18.36 -9.84
N GLU A 205 -17.20 -17.81 -8.63
CA GLU A 205 -18.05 -18.23 -7.51
C GLU A 205 -19.54 -17.94 -7.73
N ALA A 206 -19.88 -16.78 -8.29
CA ALA A 206 -21.25 -16.40 -8.63
C ALA A 206 -21.86 -17.35 -9.67
N LYS A 207 -21.09 -17.74 -10.69
CA LYS A 207 -21.52 -18.77 -11.65
C LYS A 207 -21.74 -20.12 -10.97
N ARG A 208 -20.87 -20.50 -10.04
CA ARG A 208 -20.95 -21.78 -9.31
C ARG A 208 -22.18 -21.87 -8.43
N THR A 209 -22.58 -20.78 -7.76
CA THR A 209 -23.70 -20.78 -6.82
C THR A 209 -25.00 -20.21 -7.38
N GLY A 210 -24.96 -19.62 -8.58
CA GLY A 210 -26.11 -18.92 -9.19
C GLY A 210 -26.39 -17.55 -8.58
N ALA A 211 -25.46 -17.00 -7.79
CA ALA A 211 -25.62 -15.68 -7.17
C ALA A 211 -25.59 -14.55 -8.21
N PRO A 212 -26.59 -13.65 -8.25
CA PRO A 212 -26.51 -12.44 -9.07
C PRO A 212 -25.35 -11.55 -8.62
N LEU A 213 -24.47 -11.15 -9.54
CA LEU A 213 -23.28 -10.37 -9.22
C LEU A 213 -23.37 -8.96 -9.84
N ILE A 214 -23.66 -7.98 -8.99
CA ILE A 214 -23.73 -6.56 -9.33
C ILE A 214 -22.36 -5.94 -9.03
N VAL A 215 -21.78 -5.23 -9.99
CA VAL A 215 -20.43 -4.67 -9.86
C VAL A 215 -20.45 -3.17 -10.06
N ARG A 216 -19.95 -2.43 -9.07
CA ARG A 216 -19.74 -0.99 -9.15
C ARG A 216 -18.30 -0.67 -9.52
N VAL A 217 -18.10 -0.05 -10.67
CA VAL A 217 -16.78 0.32 -11.21
C VAL A 217 -16.77 1.77 -11.69
N LEU A 218 -15.57 2.33 -11.88
CA LEU A 218 -15.43 3.64 -12.51
C LEU A 218 -15.90 3.59 -13.97
N SER A 219 -16.48 4.68 -14.44
CA SER A 219 -16.87 4.89 -15.85
C SER A 219 -15.64 5.10 -16.75
N HIS A 220 -14.78 4.08 -16.83
CA HIS A 220 -13.55 4.06 -17.62
C HIS A 220 -13.57 2.86 -18.58
N PRO A 221 -13.09 2.99 -19.84
CA PRO A 221 -13.07 1.90 -20.81
C PRO A 221 -12.46 0.60 -20.28
N ASP A 222 -11.33 0.69 -19.57
CA ASP A 222 -10.65 -0.47 -18.99
C ASP A 222 -11.49 -1.18 -17.92
N SER A 223 -12.21 -0.42 -17.10
CA SER A 223 -13.10 -0.97 -16.07
C SER A 223 -14.26 -1.74 -16.69
N LEU A 224 -14.86 -1.18 -17.75
CA LEU A 224 -15.95 -1.83 -18.47
C LEU A 224 -15.45 -3.05 -19.26
N ALA A 225 -14.25 -2.99 -19.82
CA ALA A 225 -13.60 -4.12 -20.48
C ALA A 225 -13.33 -5.26 -19.50
N ALA A 226 -12.86 -4.95 -18.29
CA ALA A 226 -12.67 -5.94 -17.22
C ALA A 226 -14.00 -6.60 -16.81
N CYS A 227 -15.09 -5.85 -16.68
CA CYS A 227 -16.42 -6.42 -16.42
C CYS A 227 -16.86 -7.39 -17.53
N ARG A 228 -16.69 -7.00 -18.80
CA ARG A 228 -17.00 -7.86 -19.95
C ARG A 228 -16.15 -9.13 -19.96
N ALA A 229 -14.85 -9.00 -19.72
CA ALA A 229 -13.93 -10.14 -19.67
C ALA A 229 -14.27 -11.12 -18.53
N ALA A 230 -14.76 -10.60 -17.39
CA ALA A 230 -15.27 -11.43 -16.29
C ALA A 230 -16.66 -12.04 -16.56
N GLY A 231 -17.30 -11.71 -17.69
CA GLY A 231 -18.62 -12.22 -18.06
C GLY A 231 -19.77 -11.58 -17.29
N ILE A 232 -19.59 -10.36 -16.79
CA ILE A 232 -20.64 -9.60 -16.09
C ILE A 232 -21.56 -8.93 -17.13
N PRO A 233 -22.88 -9.17 -17.09
CA PRO A 233 -23.82 -8.52 -17.99
C PRO A 233 -23.84 -6.99 -17.81
N PRO A 234 -23.96 -6.18 -18.87
CA PRO A 234 -23.96 -4.72 -18.77
C PRO A 234 -24.98 -4.14 -17.78
N GLU A 235 -26.16 -4.76 -17.66
CA GLU A 235 -27.24 -4.37 -16.74
C GLU A 235 -26.89 -4.61 -15.26
N MET A 236 -25.88 -5.45 -14.99
CA MET A 236 -25.35 -5.69 -13.65
C MET A 236 -24.11 -4.83 -13.35
N VAL A 237 -23.72 -3.93 -14.26
CA VAL A 237 -22.60 -3.01 -14.08
C VAL A 237 -23.10 -1.61 -13.74
N ILE A 238 -22.69 -1.12 -12.57
CA ILE A 238 -22.91 0.27 -12.14
C ILE A 238 -21.62 1.05 -12.45
N ALA A 239 -21.61 1.77 -13.57
CA ALA A 239 -20.51 2.64 -13.97
C ALA A 239 -20.68 4.03 -13.34
N ALA A 240 -20.01 4.29 -12.23
CA ALA A 240 -20.10 5.56 -11.52
C ALA A 240 -18.82 5.89 -10.75
N LYS A 241 -18.56 7.19 -10.55
CA LYS A 241 -17.45 7.71 -9.74
C LYS A 241 -18.00 8.20 -8.40
N GLY A 242 -17.48 7.65 -7.30
CA GLY A 242 -17.83 8.09 -5.94
C GLY A 242 -17.12 9.37 -5.49
N PRO A 243 -17.30 9.79 -4.22
CA PRO A 243 -17.95 9.06 -3.12
C PRO A 243 -19.47 8.93 -3.28
N PHE A 244 -20.07 7.94 -2.62
CA PHE A 244 -21.52 7.68 -2.67
C PHE A 244 -22.14 7.91 -1.30
N SER A 245 -23.27 8.62 -1.25
CA SER A 245 -24.02 8.87 -0.02
C SER A 245 -24.65 7.60 0.54
N VAL A 246 -25.13 7.65 1.79
CA VAL A 246 -25.91 6.55 2.38
C VAL A 246 -27.13 6.23 1.52
N GLU A 247 -27.87 7.25 1.08
CA GLU A 247 -29.09 7.11 0.29
C GLU A 247 -28.82 6.47 -1.08
N GLU A 248 -27.72 6.82 -1.75
CA GLU A 248 -27.33 6.21 -3.02
C GLU A 248 -27.02 4.71 -2.86
N ASN A 249 -26.33 4.34 -1.77
CA ASN A 249 -26.07 2.94 -1.47
C ASN A 249 -27.36 2.19 -1.11
N VAL A 250 -28.26 2.78 -0.31
CA VAL A 250 -29.59 2.21 0.01
C VAL A 250 -30.40 1.97 -1.26
N ASN A 251 -30.48 2.97 -2.15
CA ASN A 251 -31.20 2.86 -3.41
C ASN A 251 -30.63 1.75 -4.30
N THR A 252 -29.30 1.61 -4.32
CA THR A 252 -28.64 0.51 -5.04
C THR A 252 -28.99 -0.85 -4.43
N ILE A 253 -28.94 -0.98 -3.11
CA ILE A 253 -29.27 -2.21 -2.40
C ILE A 253 -30.72 -2.63 -2.70
N ARG A 254 -31.67 -1.71 -2.61
CA ARG A 254 -33.09 -1.98 -2.90
C ARG A 254 -33.33 -2.33 -4.36
N LYS A 255 -32.77 -1.56 -5.28
CA LYS A 255 -32.96 -1.75 -6.73
C LYS A 255 -32.59 -3.15 -7.19
N PHE A 256 -31.50 -3.70 -6.64
CA PHE A 256 -30.96 -5.00 -7.05
C PHE A 256 -31.24 -6.12 -6.04
N GLY A 257 -31.99 -5.85 -4.96
CA GLY A 257 -32.27 -6.83 -3.91
C GLY A 257 -31.01 -7.38 -3.26
N ILE A 258 -30.00 -6.53 -3.04
CA ILE A 258 -28.66 -6.95 -2.59
C ILE A 258 -28.74 -7.52 -1.18
N ALA A 259 -28.33 -8.77 -1.03
CA ALA A 259 -28.24 -9.44 0.26
C ALA A 259 -26.83 -9.37 0.86
N VAL A 260 -25.80 -9.23 0.02
CA VAL A 260 -24.40 -9.16 0.44
C VAL A 260 -23.67 -8.01 -0.23
N LEU A 261 -23.06 -7.13 0.56
CA LEU A 261 -22.20 -6.04 0.07
C LEU A 261 -20.74 -6.38 0.34
N VAL A 262 -19.92 -6.46 -0.71
CA VAL A 262 -18.46 -6.64 -0.60
C VAL A 262 -17.76 -5.30 -0.77
N THR A 263 -16.95 -4.92 0.21
CA THR A 263 -16.12 -3.71 0.15
C THR A 263 -14.68 -4.02 0.55
N LYS A 264 -13.79 -3.16 0.08
CA LYS A 264 -12.41 -3.06 0.56
C LYS A 264 -12.37 -2.14 1.78
N ASP A 265 -11.50 -2.42 2.73
CA ASP A 265 -11.16 -1.46 3.78
C ASP A 265 -10.25 -0.36 3.17
N SER A 266 -10.89 0.67 2.63
CA SER A 266 -10.24 1.87 2.08
C SER A 266 -10.31 3.08 3.03
N GLY A 267 -10.67 2.85 4.31
CA GLY A 267 -10.87 3.91 5.30
C GLY A 267 -11.92 4.97 4.91
N ALA A 268 -11.84 6.15 5.53
CA ALA A 268 -12.77 7.26 5.31
C ALA A 268 -12.82 7.74 3.84
N ALA A 269 -11.70 7.68 3.11
CA ALA A 269 -11.64 8.09 1.70
C ALA A 269 -12.48 7.18 0.77
N GLY A 270 -12.82 5.97 1.20
CA GLY A 270 -13.63 5.03 0.45
C GLY A 270 -15.13 5.07 0.73
N ALA A 271 -15.60 6.06 1.51
CA ALA A 271 -16.98 6.16 1.99
C ALA A 271 -17.46 4.86 2.66
N VAL A 272 -16.57 4.23 3.44
CA VAL A 272 -16.87 2.99 4.18
C VAL A 272 -17.99 3.21 5.23
N PRO A 273 -18.03 4.33 5.99
CA PRO A 273 -19.14 4.62 6.90
C PRO A 273 -20.50 4.64 6.22
N GLU A 274 -20.60 5.22 5.02
CA GLU A 274 -21.85 5.34 4.26
C GLU A 274 -22.35 3.96 3.80
N LYS A 275 -21.44 3.09 3.37
CA LYS A 275 -21.77 1.70 3.00
C LYS A 275 -22.21 0.89 4.21
N ILE A 276 -21.56 1.05 5.37
CA ILE A 276 -21.97 0.41 6.62
C ILE A 276 -23.38 0.84 7.00
N ALA A 277 -23.63 2.16 6.99
CA ALA A 277 -24.94 2.70 7.34
C ALA A 277 -26.03 2.16 6.40
N ALA A 278 -25.78 2.15 5.09
CA ALA A 278 -26.71 1.60 4.11
C ALA A 278 -26.93 0.09 4.30
N ALA A 279 -25.87 -0.68 4.54
CA ALA A 279 -25.98 -2.12 4.79
C ALA A 279 -26.81 -2.43 6.03
N LYS A 280 -26.64 -1.66 7.12
CA LYS A 280 -27.45 -1.79 8.34
C LYS A 280 -28.92 -1.44 8.11
N LEU A 281 -29.20 -0.33 7.42
CA LEU A 281 -30.58 0.10 7.12
C LEU A 281 -31.33 -0.97 6.32
N GLU A 282 -30.65 -1.63 5.39
CA GLU A 282 -31.26 -2.63 4.50
C GLU A 282 -31.05 -4.09 4.96
N LYS A 283 -30.50 -4.31 6.16
CA LYS A 283 -30.18 -5.64 6.71
C LYS A 283 -29.36 -6.51 5.73
N CYS A 284 -28.45 -5.85 5.02
CA CYS A 284 -27.55 -6.45 4.07
C CYS A 284 -26.29 -6.92 4.80
N ARG A 285 -25.88 -8.18 4.61
CA ARG A 285 -24.63 -8.68 5.17
C ARG A 285 -23.47 -7.96 4.50
N MET A 286 -22.56 -7.40 5.27
CA MET A 286 -21.35 -6.80 4.69
C MET A 286 -20.17 -7.76 4.79
N ILE A 287 -19.41 -7.89 3.71
CA ILE A 287 -18.11 -8.56 3.70
C ILE A 287 -17.04 -7.51 3.45
N VAL A 288 -16.10 -7.41 4.36
CA VAL A 288 -14.97 -6.52 4.24
C VAL A 288 -13.74 -7.36 3.97
N ILE A 289 -13.10 -7.09 2.84
CA ILE A 289 -11.81 -7.69 2.55
C ILE A 289 -10.82 -7.04 3.49
N GLY A 290 -10.46 -7.82 4.50
CA GLY A 290 -9.48 -7.53 5.51
C GLY A 290 -8.10 -7.37 4.92
N ARG A 291 -7.25 -6.80 5.74
CA ARG A 291 -5.86 -6.50 5.40
C ARG A 291 -5.07 -7.79 5.61
N PRO A 292 -4.29 -8.30 4.64
CA PRO A 292 -3.40 -9.41 4.89
C PRO A 292 -2.41 -9.02 6.01
N LEU A 293 -2.60 -9.57 7.21
CA LEU A 293 -1.60 -9.47 8.27
C LEU A 293 -0.45 -10.38 7.88
N THR A 294 0.69 -9.80 7.56
CA THR A 294 1.85 -10.53 7.02
C THR A 294 3.02 -10.58 7.99
N GLY A 295 2.83 -10.10 9.22
CA GLY A 295 3.81 -10.14 10.29
C GLY A 295 3.47 -11.18 11.36
N ASP A 296 4.50 -11.88 11.84
CA ASP A 296 4.42 -12.82 12.98
C ASP A 296 4.41 -12.08 14.35
N GLY A 297 4.53 -10.75 14.35
CA GLY A 297 4.69 -9.92 15.54
C GLY A 297 3.41 -9.24 16.03
N PRO A 298 3.48 -8.51 17.16
CA PRO A 298 2.33 -7.82 17.73
C PRO A 298 1.71 -6.80 16.78
N VAL A 299 0.38 -6.80 16.72
CA VAL A 299 -0.42 -5.90 15.89
C VAL A 299 -1.06 -4.82 16.78
N PHE A 300 -0.94 -3.56 16.36
CA PHE A 300 -1.48 -2.41 17.06
C PHE A 300 -2.45 -1.63 16.19
N GLN A 301 -3.51 -1.12 16.81
CA GLN A 301 -4.51 -0.25 16.18
C GLN A 301 -4.63 1.12 16.85
N SER A 302 -3.83 1.38 17.87
CA SER A 302 -3.79 2.65 18.59
C SER A 302 -2.34 3.07 18.72
N ILE A 303 -2.06 4.33 18.35
CA ILE A 303 -0.73 4.92 18.47
C ILE A 303 -0.30 4.86 19.94
N GLU A 304 -1.18 5.25 20.86
CA GLU A 304 -0.92 5.19 22.31
C GLU A 304 -0.52 3.79 22.77
N LYS A 305 -1.26 2.74 22.35
CA LYS A 305 -0.93 1.35 22.72
C LYS A 305 0.41 0.90 22.15
N LEU A 306 0.73 1.27 20.90
CA LEU A 306 2.01 0.97 20.29
C LEU A 306 3.16 1.68 21.02
N ILE A 307 3.03 2.97 21.30
CA ILE A 307 4.05 3.74 22.02
C ILE A 307 4.28 3.16 23.41
N LYS A 308 3.20 2.88 24.16
CA LYS A 308 3.32 2.26 25.48
C LYS A 308 4.02 0.90 25.42
N TYR A 309 3.72 0.09 24.40
CA TYR A 309 4.41 -1.19 24.20
C TYR A 309 5.91 -0.98 23.93
N LEU A 310 6.27 -0.05 23.05
CA LEU A 310 7.67 0.29 22.79
C LEU A 310 8.38 0.78 24.06
N GLU A 311 7.71 1.60 24.88
CA GLU A 311 8.26 2.11 26.14
C GLU A 311 8.47 1.03 27.21
N MET A 312 7.57 0.04 27.27
CA MET A 312 7.70 -1.12 28.17
C MET A 312 8.80 -2.09 27.70
N ASN A 313 9.14 -2.07 26.41
CA ASN A 313 10.07 -2.99 25.77
C ASN A 313 11.32 -2.27 25.23
N LYS A 314 11.76 -1.24 25.95
CA LYS A 314 12.91 -0.36 25.60
C LYS A 314 14.25 -1.09 25.40
N GLN A 315 14.36 -2.35 25.82
CA GLN A 315 15.58 -3.17 25.71
C GLN A 315 15.50 -4.30 24.66
N MET A 316 14.50 -4.32 23.76
CA MET A 316 14.49 -5.33 22.69
C MET A 316 15.73 -5.14 21.79
N ARG A 317 16.65 -6.09 21.88
CA ARG A 317 17.87 -6.22 21.07
C ARG A 317 17.83 -7.55 20.33
#